data_AF-A0A9W4JSX4-F1
#
_entry.id   AF-A0A9W4JSX4-F1
#
_cell.length_a   1.000
_cell.length_b   1.000
_cell.length_c   1.000
_cell.angle_alpha   90.00
_cell.angle_beta   90.00
_cell.angle_gamma   90.00
#
_symmetry.space_group_name_H-M   'P 1'
#
loop_
_entity.id
_entity.type
_entity.pdbx_description
1 polymer ?
#
loop_
_entity_poly.entity_id
_entity_poly.type
_entity_poly.pdbx_seq_one_letter_code
_entity_poly.pdbx_strand_id
1 'polypeptide(L)'
;MLSHLWIHSPDEDWRGITDPATRKKLQNKLNQRAQRAKKSLLRDQKKASLQSNRKRKDVLILPRPRQGQIPERFTQPGSLEEAITMMPRFNATAYAAYYTANSCVDQLLTWSKFNVLRAFVDNLNVFGLSMQQVEDDDAVSPFNLSPTRHGDQTLPASLCPTTAQCSVPHHPWLDCLPFPQMRDNLILVPETFDDCTLCTDIMDPASGDVGMLVWGDPWLPQSWEVSEWFVRKWAWVIRGCPEILHSSNYWRTKRGLTRLDLKGIL
;
A
#
# COMPACT_ATOMS: atom_id res chain seq x y z
N MET A 1 22.82 -10.62 26.51
CA MET A 1 23.56 -9.37 26.21
C MET A 1 23.41 -9.04 24.71
N LEU A 2 22.19 -8.90 24.19
CA LEU A 2 21.88 -8.74 22.75
C LEU A 2 20.94 -7.55 22.45
N SER A 3 20.64 -6.71 23.44
CA SER A 3 19.64 -5.64 23.37
C SER A 3 20.17 -4.29 22.85
N HIS A 4 21.36 -4.25 22.24
CA HIS A 4 22.01 -3.01 21.77
C HIS A 4 21.91 -2.78 20.25
N LEU A 5 21.43 -3.76 19.47
CA LEU A 5 21.43 -3.65 18.00
C LEU A 5 20.29 -2.82 17.39
N TRP A 6 19.32 -2.36 18.17
CA TRP A 6 18.10 -1.70 17.67
C TRP A 6 17.81 -0.33 18.29
N ILE A 7 18.73 0.17 19.12
CA ILE A 7 18.62 1.49 19.77
C ILE A 7 19.45 2.46 18.92
N HIS A 8 18.78 3.36 18.18
CA HIS A 8 19.43 4.28 17.23
C HIS A 8 19.61 5.70 17.80
N SER A 9 18.89 6.06 18.87
CA SER A 9 19.04 7.32 19.61
C SER A 9 19.07 7.08 21.13
N PRO A 10 19.76 7.91 21.93
CA PRO A 10 19.69 7.91 23.39
C PRO A 10 18.26 8.03 23.94
N ASP A 11 17.38 8.72 23.21
CA ASP A 11 15.98 8.97 23.61
C ASP A 11 15.10 7.71 23.51
N GLU A 12 15.66 6.63 22.96
CA GLU A 12 14.99 5.33 22.78
C GLU A 12 15.44 4.29 23.83
N ASP A 13 16.37 4.65 24.73
CA ASP A 13 16.79 3.77 25.82
C ASP A 13 15.77 3.77 26.98
N TRP A 14 14.90 2.77 26.96
CA TRP A 14 13.87 2.57 27.97
C TRP A 14 14.41 2.11 29.34
N ARG A 15 15.70 1.75 29.47
CA ARG A 15 16.26 1.17 30.71
C ARG A 15 16.34 2.18 31.86
N GLY A 16 16.38 3.48 31.56
CA GLY A 16 16.42 4.57 32.53
C GLY A 16 15.06 5.22 32.83
N ILE A 17 13.99 4.81 32.14
CA ILE A 17 12.67 5.45 32.26
C ILE A 17 11.86 4.80 33.39
N THR A 18 11.51 5.61 34.40
CA THR A 18 10.75 5.23 35.59
C THR A 18 9.24 5.21 35.38
N ASP A 19 8.72 5.98 34.41
CA ASP A 19 7.29 5.94 34.07
C ASP A 19 6.93 4.65 33.30
N PRO A 20 6.04 3.79 33.85
CA PRO A 20 5.67 2.53 33.22
C PRO A 20 5.01 2.68 31.85
N ALA A 21 4.21 3.74 31.65
CA ALA A 21 3.49 3.96 30.39
C ALA A 21 4.47 4.31 29.26
N THR A 22 5.37 5.26 29.51
CA THR A 22 6.40 5.70 28.56
C THR A 22 7.39 4.56 28.25
N ARG A 23 7.80 3.80 29.27
CA ARG A 23 8.67 2.62 29.09
C ARG A 23 8.01 1.57 28.19
N LYS A 24 6.73 1.25 28.43
CA LYS A 24 5.99 0.27 27.62
C LYS A 24 5.87 0.73 26.16
N LYS A 25 5.58 2.01 25.94
CA LYS A 25 5.51 2.60 24.57
C LYS A 25 6.83 2.43 23.81
N LEU A 26 7.97 2.74 24.44
CA LEU A 26 9.29 2.59 23.82
C LEU A 26 9.67 1.14 23.57
N GLN A 27 9.39 0.24 24.52
CA GLN A 27 9.59 -1.19 24.33
C GLN A 27 8.76 -1.74 23.15
N ASN A 28 7.51 -1.30 23.03
CA ASN A 28 6.64 -1.73 21.94
C ASN A 28 7.12 -1.20 20.59
N LYS A 29 7.57 0.06 20.52
CA LYS A 29 8.21 0.63 19.33
C LYS A 29 9.41 -0.21 18.88
N LEU A 30 10.30 -0.57 19.81
CA LEU A 30 11.46 -1.43 19.52
C LEU A 30 11.06 -2.85 19.10
N ASN A 31 10.03 -3.43 19.73
CA ASN A 31 9.53 -4.75 19.36
C ASN A 31 8.91 -4.74 17.96
N GLN A 32 8.17 -3.68 17.60
CA GLN A 32 7.64 -3.50 16.25
C GLN A 32 8.78 -3.40 15.23
N ARG A 33 9.84 -2.64 15.50
CA ARG A 33 11.04 -2.59 14.62
C ARG A 33 11.66 -3.97 14.42
N ALA A 34 11.94 -4.68 15.51
CA ALA A 34 12.53 -6.01 15.44
C ALA A 34 11.64 -7.00 14.66
N GLN A 35 10.31 -6.87 14.80
CA GLN A 35 9.34 -7.65 14.02
C GLN A 35 9.34 -7.26 12.53
N ARG A 36 9.33 -5.96 12.19
CA ARG A 36 9.40 -5.45 10.81
C ARG A 36 10.67 -5.92 10.10
N ALA A 37 11.83 -5.74 10.74
CA ALA A 37 13.11 -6.16 10.17
C ALA A 37 13.18 -7.69 9.95
N LYS A 38 12.68 -8.48 10.90
CA LYS A 38 12.59 -9.95 10.74
C LYS A 38 11.68 -10.34 9.57
N LYS A 39 10.53 -9.67 9.41
CA LYS A 39 9.59 -9.94 8.31
C LYS A 39 10.11 -9.49 6.96
N SER A 40 10.79 -8.34 6.90
CA SER A 40 11.46 -7.86 5.68
C SER A 40 12.49 -8.87 5.18
N LEU A 41 13.34 -9.37 6.07
CA LEU A 41 14.31 -10.43 5.75
C LEU A 41 13.64 -11.73 5.28
N LEU A 42 12.54 -12.15 5.92
CA LEU A 42 11.77 -13.32 5.49
C LEU A 42 11.11 -13.10 4.12
N ARG A 43 10.66 -11.89 3.82
CA ARG A 43 10.08 -11.51 2.52
C ARG A 43 11.14 -11.56 1.43
N ASP A 44 12.33 -11.02 1.68
CA ASP A 44 13.44 -11.03 0.72
C ASP A 44 13.93 -12.46 0.45
N GLN A 45 13.99 -13.30 1.50
CA GLN A 45 14.27 -14.73 1.37
C GLN A 45 13.18 -15.47 0.56
N LYS A 46 11.90 -15.15 0.78
CA LYS A 46 10.78 -15.74 0.03
C LYS A 46 10.77 -15.29 -1.43
N LYS A 47 11.05 -14.02 -1.72
CA LYS A 47 11.22 -13.49 -3.08
C LYS A 47 12.38 -14.20 -3.80
N ALA A 48 13.53 -14.34 -3.13
CA ALA A 48 14.68 -15.05 -3.68
C ALA A 48 14.39 -16.54 -3.95
N SER A 49 13.64 -17.23 -3.08
CA SER A 49 13.28 -18.64 -3.28
C SER A 49 12.25 -18.85 -4.40
N LEU A 50 11.28 -17.94 -4.56
CA LEU A 50 10.30 -17.95 -5.65
C LEU A 50 10.95 -17.69 -7.02
N GLN A 51 11.99 -16.86 -7.08
CA GLN A 51 12.79 -16.64 -8.29
C GLN A 51 13.65 -17.86 -8.65
N SER A 52 14.17 -18.57 -7.65
CA SER A 52 14.96 -19.80 -7.84
C SER A 52 14.11 -21.03 -8.24
N ASN A 53 12.87 -21.13 -7.74
CA ASN A 53 12.04 -22.32 -7.90
C ASN A 53 11.12 -22.31 -9.14
N ARG A 54 11.46 -21.52 -10.17
CA ARG A 54 10.73 -21.44 -11.45
C ARG A 54 10.99 -22.70 -12.31
N LYS A 55 10.71 -23.90 -11.78
CA LYS A 55 10.56 -25.10 -12.61
C LYS A 55 9.30 -24.93 -13.44
N ARG A 56 9.46 -24.88 -14.77
CA ARG A 56 8.36 -24.94 -15.75
C ARG A 56 7.45 -26.13 -15.39
N LYS A 57 6.24 -25.85 -14.93
CA LYS A 57 5.15 -26.83 -15.04
C LYS A 57 4.63 -26.71 -16.45
N ASP A 58 4.82 -27.74 -17.26
CA ASP A 58 4.21 -27.86 -18.57
C ASP A 58 2.68 -27.92 -18.38
N VAL A 59 2.03 -26.78 -18.60
CA VAL A 59 0.58 -26.70 -18.78
C VAL A 59 0.34 -26.91 -20.27
N LEU A 60 -0.56 -27.84 -20.63
CA LEU A 60 -0.96 -28.08 -22.02
C LEU A 60 -1.34 -26.76 -22.69
N ILE A 61 -0.52 -26.32 -23.65
CA ILE A 61 -0.77 -25.14 -24.47
C ILE A 61 -1.68 -25.58 -25.61
N LEU A 62 -2.95 -25.17 -25.58
CA LEU A 62 -3.77 -25.14 -26.80
C LEU A 62 -3.08 -24.20 -27.82
N PRO A 63 -2.96 -24.58 -29.10
CA PRO A 63 -2.18 -23.82 -30.06
C PRO A 63 -2.78 -22.43 -30.26
N ARG A 64 -1.99 -21.43 -29.87
CA ARG A 64 -2.27 -19.99 -30.04
C ARG A 64 -2.19 -19.64 -31.53
N PRO A 65 -3.12 -18.84 -32.09
CA PRO A 65 -2.96 -18.29 -33.44
C PRO A 65 -1.67 -17.46 -33.48
N ARG A 66 -0.84 -17.69 -34.50
CA ARG A 66 0.42 -16.96 -34.72
C ARG A 66 0.14 -15.62 -35.43
N GLN A 67 1.01 -14.65 -35.11
CA GLN A 67 1.20 -13.29 -35.67
C GLN A 67 0.42 -12.19 -34.91
N GLY A 68 1.04 -11.19 -34.29
CA GLY A 68 2.44 -10.78 -34.19
C GLY A 68 2.67 -9.90 -32.95
N GLN A 69 3.95 -9.75 -32.56
CA GLN A 69 4.47 -9.18 -31.31
C GLN A 69 4.09 -9.96 -30.04
N ILE A 70 5.08 -10.68 -29.50
CA ILE A 70 5.03 -11.26 -28.16
C ILE A 70 4.84 -10.08 -27.20
N PRO A 71 3.76 -10.03 -26.38
CA PRO A 71 3.67 -8.99 -25.35
C PRO A 71 4.89 -9.16 -24.45
N GLU A 72 5.68 -8.10 -24.27
CA GLU A 72 6.84 -8.11 -23.38
C GLU A 72 6.40 -8.72 -22.04
N ARG A 73 7.03 -9.84 -21.66
CA ARG A 73 6.82 -10.43 -20.34
C ARG A 73 7.49 -9.48 -19.36
N PHE A 74 6.69 -8.63 -18.72
CA PHE A 74 7.16 -7.80 -17.63
C PHE A 74 7.74 -8.69 -16.54
N THR A 75 9.03 -8.50 -16.26
CA THR A 75 9.68 -9.07 -15.09
C THR A 75 9.14 -8.40 -13.85
N GLN A 76 8.98 -9.16 -12.76
CA GLN A 76 8.64 -8.55 -11.48
C GLN A 76 9.81 -7.67 -11.02
N PRO A 77 9.57 -6.42 -10.61
CA PRO A 77 10.63 -5.55 -10.12
C PRO A 77 11.23 -6.14 -8.83
N GLY A 78 12.55 -6.10 -8.72
CA GLY A 78 13.30 -6.53 -7.54
C GLY A 78 13.21 -5.53 -6.39
N SER A 79 12.98 -4.25 -6.70
CA SER A 79 12.83 -3.16 -5.72
C SER A 79 11.67 -2.21 -6.05
N LEU A 80 11.33 -1.35 -5.09
CA LEU A 80 10.31 -0.31 -5.26
C LEU A 80 10.76 0.77 -6.25
N GLU A 81 12.03 1.18 -6.19
CA GLU A 81 12.66 2.09 -7.16
C GLU A 81 12.62 1.53 -8.59
N GLU A 82 12.89 0.24 -8.76
CA GLU A 82 12.77 -0.42 -10.06
C GLU A 82 11.30 -0.40 -10.53
N ALA A 83 10.34 -0.60 -9.63
CA ALA A 83 8.92 -0.50 -9.98
C ALA A 83 8.54 0.93 -10.44
N ILE A 84 9.00 1.96 -9.75
CA ILE A 84 8.73 3.37 -10.11
C ILE A 84 9.33 3.71 -11.47
N THR A 85 10.59 3.34 -11.72
CA THR A 85 11.28 3.60 -13.00
C THR A 85 10.67 2.85 -14.17
N MET A 86 10.07 1.67 -13.95
CA MET A 86 9.36 0.93 -14.98
C MET A 86 7.99 1.54 -15.31
N MET A 87 7.40 2.34 -14.43
CA MET A 87 6.00 2.79 -14.49
C MET A 87 5.62 3.54 -15.79
N PRO A 88 6.46 4.43 -16.36
CA PRO A 88 6.15 5.07 -17.65
C PRO A 88 6.03 4.08 -18.80
N ARG A 89 6.86 3.03 -18.81
CA ARG A 89 6.83 1.98 -19.85
C ARG A 89 5.60 1.10 -19.71
N PHE A 90 5.21 0.77 -18.47
CA PHE A 90 3.96 0.07 -18.20
C PHE A 90 2.76 0.85 -18.71
N ASN A 91 2.69 2.15 -18.41
CA ASN A 91 1.59 3.01 -18.83
C ASN A 91 1.49 3.10 -20.36
N ALA A 92 2.61 3.28 -21.07
CA ALA A 92 2.64 3.32 -22.54
C ALA A 92 2.18 2.00 -23.17
N THR A 93 2.66 0.87 -22.65
CA THR A 93 2.23 -0.47 -23.09
C THR A 93 0.75 -0.68 -22.80
N ALA A 94 0.25 -0.11 -21.70
CA ALA A 94 -1.13 -0.20 -21.32
C ALA A 94 -2.10 0.45 -22.28
N TYR A 95 -1.80 1.69 -22.65
CA TYR A 95 -2.55 2.40 -23.67
C TYR A 95 -2.49 1.65 -25.01
N ALA A 96 -1.31 1.17 -25.44
CA ALA A 96 -1.17 0.46 -26.71
C ALA A 96 -2.03 -0.83 -26.78
N ALA A 97 -2.05 -1.63 -25.71
CA ALA A 97 -2.86 -2.83 -25.63
C ALA A 97 -4.37 -2.54 -25.62
N TYR A 98 -4.80 -1.47 -24.94
CA TYR A 98 -6.19 -1.01 -24.94
C TYR A 98 -6.65 -0.65 -26.36
N TYR A 99 -5.87 0.16 -27.07
CA TYR A 99 -6.18 0.57 -28.44
C TYR A 99 -6.15 -0.58 -29.45
N THR A 100 -5.44 -1.67 -29.15
CA THR A 100 -5.33 -2.85 -30.02
C THR A 100 -6.24 -4.01 -29.61
N ALA A 101 -7.13 -3.80 -28.61
CA ALA A 101 -8.02 -4.82 -28.05
C ALA A 101 -7.32 -6.12 -27.62
N ASN A 102 -6.03 -6.03 -27.28
CA ASN A 102 -5.18 -7.17 -26.96
C ASN A 102 -4.79 -7.14 -25.47
N SER A 103 -5.77 -7.32 -24.59
CA SER A 103 -5.57 -7.31 -23.14
C SER A 103 -5.37 -8.72 -22.59
N CYS A 104 -4.14 -9.09 -22.23
CA CYS A 104 -3.87 -10.30 -21.47
C CYS A 104 -4.23 -10.11 -19.98
N VAL A 105 -4.88 -11.09 -19.35
CA VAL A 105 -5.31 -11.03 -17.93
C VAL A 105 -4.13 -10.84 -16.96
N ASP A 106 -2.98 -11.46 -17.23
CA ASP A 106 -1.76 -11.31 -16.42
C ASP A 106 -1.20 -9.88 -16.47
N GLN A 107 -1.41 -9.17 -17.59
CA GLN A 107 -1.00 -7.76 -17.72
C GLN A 107 -1.93 -6.85 -16.90
N LEU A 108 -3.24 -7.10 -16.92
CA LEU A 108 -4.21 -6.33 -16.13
C LEU A 108 -3.96 -6.42 -14.62
N LEU A 109 -3.60 -7.62 -14.12
CA LEU A 109 -3.22 -7.85 -12.72
C LEU A 109 -1.93 -7.10 -12.35
N THR A 110 -0.95 -7.10 -13.25
CA THR A 110 0.30 -6.36 -13.06
C THR A 110 0.04 -4.85 -13.04
N TRP A 111 -0.82 -4.34 -13.93
CA TRP A 111 -1.09 -2.90 -14.06
C TRP A 111 -1.93 -2.34 -12.92
N SER A 112 -2.84 -3.14 -12.39
CA SER A 112 -3.60 -2.79 -11.20
C SER A 112 -2.68 -2.47 -10.01
N LYS A 113 -1.57 -3.22 -9.86
CA LYS A 113 -0.56 -2.99 -8.82
C LYS A 113 0.24 -1.72 -9.06
N PHE A 114 0.63 -1.46 -10.32
CA PHE A 114 1.29 -0.21 -10.68
C PHE A 114 0.40 1.01 -10.49
N ASN A 115 -0.92 0.90 -10.70
CA ASN A 115 -1.84 2.01 -10.48
C ASN A 115 -1.92 2.41 -9.00
N VAL A 116 -1.90 1.44 -8.08
CA VAL A 116 -1.85 1.73 -6.64
C VAL A 116 -0.50 2.35 -6.26
N LEU A 117 0.62 1.78 -6.73
CA LEU A 117 1.94 2.36 -6.49
C LEU A 117 2.03 3.80 -7.01
N ARG A 118 1.57 4.05 -8.24
CA ARG A 118 1.48 5.40 -8.82
C ARG A 118 0.66 6.33 -7.95
N ALA A 119 -0.52 5.88 -7.51
CA ALA A 119 -1.39 6.68 -6.67
C ALA A 119 -0.72 7.13 -5.38
N PHE A 120 0.07 6.24 -4.76
CA PHE A 120 0.85 6.57 -3.57
C PHE A 120 1.96 7.59 -3.87
N VAL A 121 2.72 7.39 -4.95
CA VAL A 121 3.78 8.33 -5.37
C VAL A 121 3.20 9.72 -5.64
N ASP A 122 2.09 9.79 -6.38
CA ASP A 122 1.42 11.04 -6.72
C ASP A 122 0.94 11.78 -5.45
N ASN A 123 0.31 11.07 -4.51
CA ASN A 123 -0.14 11.67 -3.25
C ASN A 123 1.03 12.08 -2.35
N LEU A 124 2.15 11.35 -2.32
CA LEU A 124 3.36 11.76 -1.59
C LEU A 124 3.96 13.06 -2.16
N ASN A 125 4.00 13.18 -3.48
CA ASN A 125 4.48 14.39 -4.15
C ASN A 125 3.62 15.61 -3.78
N VAL A 126 2.31 15.44 -3.57
CA VAL A 126 1.42 16.51 -3.07
C VAL A 126 1.86 17.02 -1.69
N PHE A 127 2.44 16.15 -0.86
CA PHE A 127 3.00 16.51 0.45
C PHE A 127 4.44 17.03 0.39
N GLY A 128 5.04 17.08 -0.81
CA GLY A 128 6.46 17.41 -1.00
C GLY A 128 7.41 16.33 -0.49
N LEU A 129 6.95 15.08 -0.38
CA LEU A 129 7.75 13.93 0.03
C LEU A 129 8.15 13.09 -1.18
N SER A 130 9.40 12.62 -1.20
CA SER A 130 9.85 11.59 -2.15
C SER A 130 9.68 10.19 -1.56
N MET A 131 9.58 9.18 -2.43
CA MET A 131 9.50 7.78 -1.97
C MET A 131 10.70 7.36 -1.12
N GLN A 132 11.91 7.85 -1.43
CA GLN A 132 13.11 7.55 -0.66
C GLN A 132 13.00 8.00 0.80
N GLN A 133 12.29 9.10 1.06
CA GLN A 133 12.06 9.59 2.43
C GLN A 133 11.02 8.74 3.19
N VAL A 134 10.22 7.95 2.46
CA VAL A 134 9.15 7.11 2.99
C VAL A 134 9.57 5.63 3.01
N GLU A 135 10.71 5.27 2.44
CA GLU A 135 11.28 3.91 2.52
C GLU A 135 11.87 3.58 3.89
N ASP A 136 12.17 4.60 4.71
CA ASP A 136 12.63 4.41 6.08
C ASP A 136 11.47 3.95 6.97
N ASP A 137 11.54 2.73 7.52
CA ASP A 137 10.55 2.15 8.44
C ASP A 137 10.29 3.02 9.69
N ASP A 138 11.23 3.92 10.02
CA ASP A 138 11.15 4.87 11.14
C ASP A 138 10.74 6.29 10.73
N ALA A 139 10.42 6.52 9.46
CA ALA A 139 9.92 7.79 8.99
C ALA A 139 8.65 8.21 9.76
N VAL A 140 8.61 9.48 10.16
CA VAL A 140 7.45 10.07 10.84
C VAL A 140 6.81 11.09 9.92
N SER A 141 5.48 11.03 9.80
CA SER A 141 4.70 11.95 8.96
C SER A 141 5.00 13.43 9.29
N PRO A 142 5.17 14.28 8.26
CA PRO A 142 5.38 15.71 8.46
C PRO A 142 4.19 16.39 9.15
N PHE A 143 2.98 15.82 9.04
CA PHE A 143 1.78 16.35 9.72
C PHE A 143 1.87 16.28 11.24
N ASN A 144 2.70 15.38 11.77
CA ASN A 144 2.97 15.29 13.20
C ASN A 144 4.12 16.22 13.64
N LEU A 145 5.10 16.47 12.77
CA LEU A 145 6.32 17.23 13.08
C LEU A 145 6.15 18.75 12.91
N SER A 146 5.28 19.18 12.00
CA SER A 146 5.10 20.60 11.68
C SER A 146 3.68 20.89 11.21
N PRO A 147 2.68 20.80 12.11
CA PRO A 147 1.27 21.00 11.76
C PRO A 147 0.97 22.39 11.16
N THR A 148 1.84 23.38 11.39
CA THR A 148 1.69 24.76 10.91
C THR A 148 2.30 25.05 9.54
N ARG A 149 3.13 24.17 8.97
CA ARG A 149 3.80 24.41 7.67
C ARG A 149 2.89 24.22 6.46
N HIS A 150 1.71 23.64 6.64
CA HIS A 150 0.79 23.32 5.54
C HIS A 150 -0.19 24.45 5.22
N GLY A 151 -0.08 25.62 5.89
CA GLY A 151 -0.92 26.79 5.61
C GLY A 151 -0.77 27.38 4.20
N ASP A 152 0.36 27.13 3.53
CA ASP A 152 0.66 27.69 2.20
C ASP A 152 0.43 26.70 1.04
N GLN A 153 0.22 25.41 1.31
CA GLN A 153 -0.08 24.40 0.28
C GLN A 153 -1.58 24.06 0.31
N THR A 154 -2.28 24.37 -0.77
CA THR A 154 -3.69 23.98 -0.93
C THR A 154 -3.78 22.48 -1.20
N LEU A 155 -3.80 21.68 -0.13
CA LEU A 155 -4.00 20.24 -0.23
C LEU A 155 -5.42 19.94 -0.73
N PRO A 156 -5.61 18.88 -1.55
CA PRO A 156 -6.94 18.35 -1.85
C PRO A 156 -7.68 18.02 -0.54
N ALA A 157 -8.99 18.32 -0.49
CA ALA A 157 -9.79 18.20 0.73
C ALA A 157 -9.73 16.79 1.39
N SER A 158 -9.63 15.74 0.57
CA SER A 158 -9.50 14.34 0.98
C SER A 158 -8.15 13.98 1.59
N LEU A 159 -7.10 14.75 1.29
CA LEU A 159 -5.72 14.57 1.77
C LEU A 159 -5.35 15.56 2.88
N CYS A 160 -6.24 16.49 3.24
CA CYS A 160 -6.04 17.33 4.41
C CYS A 160 -5.77 16.46 5.66
N PRO A 161 -4.84 16.87 6.54
CA PRO A 161 -4.53 16.13 7.74
C PRO A 161 -5.71 16.14 8.72
N THR A 162 -5.95 15.01 9.37
CA THR A 162 -6.91 14.87 10.45
C THR A 162 -6.28 15.23 11.79
N THR A 163 -7.12 15.40 12.81
CA THR A 163 -6.65 15.59 14.19
C THR A 163 -5.78 14.42 14.66
N ALA A 164 -6.11 13.18 14.28
CA ALA A 164 -5.33 12.01 14.64
C ALA A 164 -3.93 12.06 14.02
N GLN A 165 -3.82 12.40 12.73
CA GLN A 165 -2.52 12.54 12.05
C GLN A 165 -1.64 13.63 12.68
N CYS A 166 -2.24 14.74 13.11
CA CYS A 166 -1.50 15.80 13.78
C CYS A 166 -1.07 15.42 15.21
N SER A 167 -1.78 14.51 15.87
CA SER A 167 -1.58 14.22 17.31
C SER A 167 -0.79 12.94 17.58
N VAL A 168 -0.85 11.95 16.67
CA VAL A 168 -0.28 10.62 16.86
C VAL A 168 0.84 10.42 15.84
N PRO A 169 2.10 10.17 16.28
CA PRO A 169 3.18 9.84 15.38
C PRO A 169 2.86 8.57 14.57
N HIS A 170 3.00 8.63 13.26
CA HIS A 170 2.69 7.55 12.33
C HIS A 170 3.58 7.65 11.09
N HIS A 171 3.61 6.57 10.30
CA HIS A 171 4.43 6.52 9.10
C HIS A 171 3.76 7.28 7.92
N PRO A 172 4.50 8.10 7.14
CA PRO A 172 3.93 8.97 6.09
C PRO A 172 3.13 8.24 5.01
N TRP A 173 3.41 6.97 4.72
CA TRP A 173 2.66 6.18 3.72
C TRP A 173 1.14 6.17 3.98
N LEU A 174 0.70 6.23 5.25
CA LEU A 174 -0.71 6.26 5.60
C LEU A 174 -1.42 7.53 5.09
N ASP A 175 -0.67 8.62 4.95
CA ASP A 175 -1.17 9.90 4.47
C ASP A 175 -1.64 9.85 3.00
N CYS A 176 -1.15 8.85 2.25
CA CYS A 176 -1.49 8.67 0.83
C CYS A 176 -2.92 8.20 0.60
N LEU A 177 -3.63 7.73 1.63
CA LEU A 177 -5.01 7.25 1.50
C LEU A 177 -5.98 8.44 1.52
N PRO A 178 -6.78 8.69 0.47
CA PRO A 178 -7.69 9.86 0.42
C PRO A 178 -8.97 9.67 1.24
N PHE A 179 -8.89 8.93 2.34
CA PHE A 179 -10.01 8.55 3.20
C PHE A 179 -9.69 8.95 4.64
N PRO A 180 -10.12 10.13 5.11
CA PRO A 180 -9.80 10.62 6.46
C PRO A 180 -10.10 9.60 7.56
N GLN A 181 -11.29 8.99 7.54
CA GLN A 181 -11.69 7.99 8.54
C GLN A 181 -10.85 6.71 8.47
N MET A 182 -10.46 6.28 7.27
CA MET A 182 -9.60 5.11 7.08
C MET A 182 -8.19 5.35 7.66
N ARG A 183 -7.64 6.56 7.46
CA ARG A 183 -6.37 6.99 8.05
C ARG A 183 -6.46 6.99 9.57
N ASP A 184 -7.52 7.58 10.12
CA ASP A 184 -7.74 7.61 11.56
C ASP A 184 -7.87 6.21 12.15
N ASN A 185 -8.58 5.30 11.48
CA ASN A 185 -8.66 3.90 11.90
C ASN A 185 -7.26 3.26 11.96
N LEU A 186 -6.41 3.49 10.97
CA LEU A 186 -5.05 2.94 10.91
C LEU A 186 -4.09 3.56 11.92
N ILE A 187 -4.27 4.83 12.25
CA ILE A 187 -3.42 5.59 13.18
C ILE A 187 -3.80 5.31 14.63
N LEU A 188 -5.10 5.18 14.91
CA LEU A 188 -5.63 5.03 16.27
C LEU A 188 -5.75 3.56 16.72
N VAL A 189 -5.56 2.60 15.82
CA VAL A 189 -5.66 1.18 16.19
C VAL A 189 -4.55 0.80 17.18
N PRO A 190 -4.84 -0.07 18.16
CA PRO A 190 -3.81 -0.61 19.04
C PRO A 190 -2.67 -1.27 18.26
N GLU A 191 -1.45 -1.20 18.81
CA GLU A 191 -0.14 -1.63 18.28
C GLU A 191 -0.02 -3.08 17.74
N THR A 192 -1.12 -3.81 17.64
CA THR A 192 -1.20 -5.23 17.29
C THR A 192 -1.37 -5.53 15.80
N PHE A 193 -1.66 -4.54 14.94
CA PHE A 193 -1.81 -4.80 13.50
C PHE A 193 -0.49 -4.67 12.75
N ASP A 194 -0.31 -5.52 11.75
CA ASP A 194 0.90 -5.59 10.94
C ASP A 194 0.74 -4.75 9.68
N ASP A 195 1.22 -3.50 9.74
CA ASP A 195 1.24 -2.55 8.63
C ASP A 195 1.92 -3.10 7.36
N CYS A 196 2.97 -3.92 7.53
CA CYS A 196 3.63 -4.63 6.43
C CYS A 196 2.70 -5.61 5.71
N THR A 197 1.84 -6.33 6.44
CA THR A 197 0.84 -7.23 5.84
C THR A 197 -0.25 -6.41 5.15
N LEU A 198 -0.71 -5.31 5.75
CA LEU A 198 -1.68 -4.44 5.09
C LEU A 198 -1.13 -3.85 3.79
N CYS A 199 0.10 -3.31 3.79
CA CYS A 199 0.75 -2.77 2.59
C CYS A 199 0.88 -3.85 1.49
N THR A 200 1.26 -5.06 1.88
CA THR A 200 1.30 -6.21 0.96
C THR A 200 -0.10 -6.57 0.45
N ASP A 201 -1.13 -6.53 1.28
CA ASP A 201 -2.49 -6.85 0.85
C ASP A 201 -3.13 -5.75 0.00
N ILE A 202 -2.67 -4.51 0.13
CA ILE A 202 -3.06 -3.39 -0.74
C ILE A 202 -2.40 -3.56 -2.11
N MET A 203 -1.10 -3.87 -2.16
CA MET A 203 -0.29 -3.85 -3.39
C MET A 203 -0.04 -5.20 -4.06
N ASP A 204 -0.08 -6.32 -3.32
CA ASP A 204 0.29 -7.66 -3.79
C ASP A 204 -0.39 -8.81 -3.01
N PRO A 205 -1.67 -9.09 -3.25
CA PRO A 205 -2.28 -10.27 -2.66
C PRO A 205 -1.84 -11.47 -3.48
N ALA A 206 -0.90 -12.24 -2.93
CA ALA A 206 -0.37 -13.48 -3.49
C ALA A 206 -1.43 -14.56 -3.83
N SER A 207 -2.72 -14.29 -3.63
CA SER A 207 -3.88 -15.08 -4.07
C SER A 207 -4.30 -14.83 -5.53
N GLY A 208 -3.82 -13.75 -6.18
CA GLY A 208 -4.20 -13.41 -7.55
C GLY A 208 -5.34 -12.38 -7.69
N ASP A 209 -5.84 -11.84 -6.57
CA ASP A 209 -6.73 -10.67 -6.55
C ASP A 209 -5.95 -9.44 -6.14
N VAL A 210 -6.35 -8.22 -6.52
CA VAL A 210 -5.72 -6.97 -6.04
C VAL A 210 -6.58 -6.42 -4.90
N GLY A 211 -6.00 -6.02 -3.77
CA GLY A 211 -6.75 -5.59 -2.59
C GLY A 211 -7.46 -4.25 -2.82
N MET A 212 -6.76 -3.32 -3.45
CA MET A 212 -7.28 -2.02 -3.86
C MET A 212 -6.98 -1.73 -5.33
N LEU A 213 -7.86 -1.00 -5.99
CA LEU A 213 -7.70 -0.55 -7.37
C LEU A 213 -7.84 0.97 -7.41
N VAL A 214 -7.08 1.61 -8.32
CA VAL A 214 -7.17 3.05 -8.58
C VAL A 214 -7.46 3.27 -10.05
N TRP A 215 -8.60 3.92 -10.32
CA TRP A 215 -9.19 4.11 -11.65
C TRP A 215 -8.98 5.51 -12.23
N GLY A 216 -8.53 6.46 -11.41
CA GLY A 216 -8.40 7.87 -11.78
C GLY A 216 -7.42 8.62 -10.88
N ASP A 217 -7.70 9.90 -10.64
CA ASP A 217 -6.84 10.75 -9.81
C ASP A 217 -6.79 10.24 -8.36
N PRO A 218 -5.60 10.09 -7.77
CA PRO A 218 -5.41 9.35 -6.53
C PRO A 218 -5.84 10.12 -5.28
N TRP A 219 -5.95 11.44 -5.36
CA TRP A 219 -6.54 12.23 -4.29
C TRP A 219 -8.08 12.19 -4.30
N LEU A 220 -8.75 11.67 -5.33
CA LEU A 220 -10.21 11.59 -5.35
C LEU A 220 -10.69 10.26 -4.76
N PRO A 221 -11.49 10.25 -3.66
CA PRO A 221 -12.04 9.01 -3.10
C PRO A 221 -12.79 8.15 -4.12
N GLN A 222 -13.45 8.79 -5.09
CA GLN A 222 -14.24 8.13 -6.14
C GLN A 222 -13.39 7.31 -7.11
N SER A 223 -12.08 7.57 -7.19
CA SER A 223 -11.15 6.82 -8.03
C SER A 223 -10.77 5.47 -7.45
N TRP A 224 -11.07 5.19 -6.19
CA TRP A 224 -10.61 3.98 -5.51
C TRP A 224 -11.68 2.92 -5.43
N GLU A 225 -11.28 1.66 -5.54
CA GLU A 225 -12.12 0.49 -5.29
C GLU A 225 -11.38 -0.50 -4.37
N VAL A 226 -12.11 -1.13 -3.45
CA VAL A 226 -11.62 -2.26 -2.66
C VAL A 226 -12.24 -3.57 -3.16
N SER A 227 -11.45 -4.65 -3.15
CA SER A 227 -11.97 -5.98 -3.47
C SER A 227 -12.81 -6.56 -2.35
N GLU A 228 -13.65 -7.55 -2.68
CA GLU A 228 -14.47 -8.24 -1.68
C GLU A 228 -13.61 -8.94 -0.61
N TRP A 229 -12.48 -9.53 -1.03
CA TRP A 229 -11.52 -10.11 -0.11
C TRP A 229 -10.92 -9.07 0.85
N PHE A 230 -10.56 -7.89 0.34
CA PHE A 230 -10.03 -6.81 1.18
C PHE A 230 -11.06 -6.38 2.22
N VAL A 231 -12.33 -6.22 1.82
CA VAL A 231 -13.42 -5.91 2.75
C VAL A 231 -13.55 -6.98 3.84
N ARG A 232 -13.49 -8.26 3.49
CA ARG A 232 -13.60 -9.36 4.47
C ARG A 232 -12.43 -9.40 5.46
N LYS A 233 -11.20 -9.14 5.00
CA LYS A 233 -9.99 -9.22 5.83
C LYS A 233 -9.75 -7.95 6.64
N TRP A 234 -10.00 -6.79 6.04
CA TRP A 234 -9.66 -5.46 6.55
C TRP A 234 -10.89 -4.59 6.82
N ALA A 235 -12.03 -5.22 7.14
CA ALA A 235 -13.30 -4.55 7.45
C ALA A 235 -13.14 -3.37 8.43
N TRP A 236 -12.32 -3.55 9.47
CA TRP A 236 -12.07 -2.54 10.49
C TRP A 236 -11.33 -1.31 9.94
N VAL A 237 -10.48 -1.48 8.92
CA VAL A 237 -9.73 -0.38 8.28
C VAL A 237 -10.69 0.59 7.60
N ILE A 238 -11.74 0.06 6.96
CA ILE A 238 -12.72 0.84 6.19
C ILE A 238 -14.00 1.14 6.99
N ARG A 239 -14.03 0.82 8.29
CA ARG A 239 -15.18 1.11 9.15
C ARG A 239 -15.45 2.61 9.18
N GLY A 240 -16.70 3.00 8.98
CA GLY A 240 -17.10 4.41 8.95
C GLY A 240 -16.71 5.17 7.67
N CYS A 241 -16.24 4.48 6.62
CA CYS A 241 -15.89 5.08 5.33
C CYS A 241 -16.95 4.72 4.26
N PRO A 242 -18.17 5.28 4.27
CA PRO A 242 -19.20 4.93 3.28
C PRO A 242 -18.76 5.21 1.83
N GLU A 243 -17.93 6.23 1.62
CA GLU A 243 -17.44 6.66 0.32
C GLU A 243 -16.64 5.58 -0.42
N ILE A 244 -15.81 4.78 0.26
CA ILE A 244 -15.00 3.73 -0.38
C ILE A 244 -15.88 2.59 -0.89
N LEU A 245 -17.03 2.37 -0.24
CA LEU A 245 -17.99 1.35 -0.63
C LEU A 245 -18.87 1.83 -1.78
N HIS A 246 -19.24 3.12 -1.76
CA HIS A 246 -19.93 3.76 -2.88
C HIS A 246 -19.08 3.72 -4.15
N SER A 247 -17.81 4.14 -4.07
CA SER A 247 -16.89 4.12 -5.21
C SER A 247 -16.63 2.69 -5.70
N SER A 248 -16.41 1.74 -4.78
CA SER A 248 -16.23 0.33 -5.14
C SER A 248 -17.44 -0.23 -5.87
N ASN A 249 -18.65 0.00 -5.36
CA ASN A 249 -19.87 -0.48 -5.99
C ASN A 249 -20.14 0.18 -7.35
N TYR A 250 -19.75 1.44 -7.53
CA TYR A 250 -19.82 2.11 -8.83
C TYR A 250 -18.94 1.39 -9.87
N TRP A 251 -17.65 1.18 -9.56
CA TRP A 251 -16.70 0.53 -10.48
C TRP A 251 -17.02 -0.94 -10.73
N ARG A 252 -17.49 -1.66 -9.71
CA ARG A 252 -17.97 -3.04 -9.85
C ARG A 252 -19.18 -3.13 -10.77
N THR A 253 -20.18 -2.26 -10.58
CA THR A 253 -21.38 -2.23 -11.44
C THR A 253 -21.04 -1.90 -12.89
N LYS A 254 -20.13 -0.94 -13.12
CA LYS A 254 -19.62 -0.61 -14.47
C LYS A 254 -18.98 -1.80 -15.18
N ARG A 255 -18.41 -2.74 -14.42
CA ARG A 255 -17.81 -3.99 -14.91
C ARG A 255 -18.75 -5.20 -14.88
N GLY A 256 -20.03 -5.01 -14.51
CA GLY A 256 -21.00 -6.10 -14.40
C GLY A 256 -20.77 -7.03 -13.20
N LEU A 257 -20.00 -6.61 -12.20
CA LEU A 257 -19.74 -7.36 -10.98
C LEU A 257 -20.81 -7.08 -9.92
N THR A 258 -21.09 -8.08 -9.08
CA THR A 258 -22.00 -7.94 -7.94
C THR A 258 -21.52 -6.88 -6.97
N ARG A 259 -22.44 -6.06 -6.46
CA ARG A 259 -22.16 -5.07 -5.42
C ARG A 259 -21.64 -5.76 -4.15
N LEU A 260 -20.69 -5.12 -3.48
CA LEU A 260 -20.27 -5.47 -2.14
C LEU A 260 -21.44 -5.24 -1.18
N ASP A 261 -21.84 -6.28 -0.47
CA ASP A 261 -22.80 -6.22 0.62
C ASP A 261 -22.06 -6.36 1.95
N LEU A 262 -22.38 -5.46 2.88
CA LEU A 262 -21.77 -5.38 4.21
C LEU A 262 -22.69 -5.88 5.30
N LYS A 263 -23.89 -6.38 4.96
CA LYS A 263 -24.77 -7.06 5.90
C LYS A 263 -24.04 -8.29 6.48
N GLY A 264 -23.36 -8.08 7.61
CA GLY A 264 -22.54 -9.06 8.31
C GLY A 264 -21.08 -8.67 8.60
N ILE A 265 -20.61 -7.48 8.18
CA ILE A 265 -19.19 -7.08 8.27
C ILE A 265 -18.95 -5.78 9.07
N LEU A 266 -19.96 -4.90 9.18
CA LEU A 266 -19.92 -3.66 9.99
C LEU A 266 -20.68 -3.80 11.31
#